data_AF-A0A524LR24-F1
#
_entry.id   AF-A0A524LR24-F1
#
_cell.length_a   1.000
_cell.length_b   1.000
_cell.length_c   1.000
_cell.angle_alpha   90.00
_cell.angle_beta   90.00
_cell.angle_gamma   90.00
#
_symmetry.space_group_name_H-M   'P 1'
#
loop_
_entity.id
_entity.type
_entity.pdbx_description
1 polymer ?
#
loop_
_entity_poly.entity_id
_entity_poly.type
_entity_poly.pdbx_seq_one_letter_code
_entity_poly.pdbx_strand_id
1 'polypeptide(L)'
;MFSIKIHFLFVFIFIMLHTGCAREKSGESIKDLFPESIAFTVENPLNLQRSDAWVELNVNELKEINSSFNSMAFALTRNNTEIASQLTADNKIHFVTDLKADEKVEFTLRFAVKREIPRDYPARSQAELSQKFGGAFKDKKYVGGEFKNVTSVRVPAEHT
;
A
#
# COMPACT_ATOMS: atom_id res chain seq x y z
N MET A 1 -55.34 4.73 62.30
CA MET A 1 -55.98 5.73 61.42
C MET A 1 -55.66 5.34 59.99
N PHE A 2 -56.70 4.96 59.24
CA PHE A 2 -56.65 4.44 57.87
C PHE A 2 -56.21 5.53 56.89
N SER A 3 -55.41 5.19 55.87
CA SER A 3 -55.90 5.21 54.47
C SER A 3 -54.81 4.77 53.49
N ILE A 4 -55.24 3.91 52.58
CA ILE A 4 -54.52 3.28 51.46
C ILE A 4 -54.59 4.20 50.24
N LYS A 5 -53.51 4.27 49.45
CA LYS A 5 -53.62 4.61 48.02
C LYS A 5 -52.74 3.65 47.21
N ILE A 6 -53.40 2.67 46.61
CA ILE A 6 -52.93 1.87 45.48
C ILE A 6 -53.35 2.61 44.21
N HIS A 7 -52.43 2.85 43.26
CA HIS A 7 -52.79 3.12 41.87
C HIS A 7 -51.76 2.50 40.92
N PHE A 8 -52.26 1.62 40.05
CA PHE A 8 -51.86 1.34 38.66
C PHE A 8 -50.36 1.12 38.38
N LEU A 9 -49.90 -0.13 38.24
CA LEU A 9 -49.94 -0.91 36.99
C LEU A 9 -49.35 -0.14 35.80
N PHE A 10 -48.04 -0.32 35.57
CA PHE A 10 -47.51 -0.44 34.21
C PHE A 10 -46.36 -1.46 34.23
N VAL A 11 -46.70 -2.68 33.83
CA VAL A 11 -45.75 -3.70 33.40
C VAL A 11 -45.04 -3.15 32.18
N PHE A 12 -43.78 -2.73 32.31
CA PHE A 12 -42.93 -2.46 31.15
C PHE A 12 -42.03 -3.66 30.92
N ILE A 13 -42.31 -4.28 29.78
CA ILE A 13 -41.70 -5.44 29.17
C ILE A 13 -40.18 -5.28 29.07
N PHE A 14 -39.52 -6.38 29.44
CA PHE A 14 -38.15 -6.76 29.13
C PHE A 14 -37.75 -6.38 27.69
N ILE A 15 -36.76 -5.50 27.54
CA ILE A 15 -35.89 -5.50 26.36
C ILE A 15 -34.46 -5.63 26.88
N MET A 16 -34.02 -6.88 26.98
CA MET A 16 -32.62 -7.27 26.90
C MET A 16 -32.08 -6.77 25.55
N LEU A 17 -31.63 -5.52 25.49
CA LEU A 17 -30.68 -5.11 24.47
C LEU A 17 -29.38 -5.84 24.79
N HIS A 18 -29.24 -7.03 24.20
CA HIS A 18 -27.94 -7.62 23.94
C HIS A 18 -27.13 -6.59 23.16
N THR A 19 -26.37 -5.77 23.88
CA THR A 19 -25.13 -5.20 23.38
C THR A 19 -24.21 -6.39 23.14
N GLY A 20 -24.46 -7.09 22.04
CA GLY A 20 -23.45 -7.88 21.38
C GLY A 20 -22.34 -6.90 21.06
N CYS A 21 -21.31 -6.89 21.91
CA CYS A 21 -20.00 -6.48 21.45
C CYS A 21 -19.71 -7.37 20.25
N ALA A 22 -19.93 -6.85 19.05
CA ALA A 22 -19.22 -7.30 17.88
C ALA A 22 -17.74 -7.09 18.24
N ARG A 23 -17.14 -8.15 18.79
CA ARG A 23 -15.70 -8.26 18.94
C ARG A 23 -15.19 -8.33 17.51
N GLU A 24 -14.90 -7.17 16.93
CA GLU A 24 -14.03 -7.09 15.77
C GLU A 24 -12.85 -8.00 16.12
N LYS A 25 -12.66 -9.08 15.35
CA LYS A 25 -11.44 -9.86 15.43
C LYS A 25 -10.33 -8.85 15.20
N SER A 26 -9.64 -8.49 16.28
CA SER A 26 -8.41 -7.71 16.24
C SER A 26 -7.58 -8.25 15.09
N GLY A 27 -7.37 -7.45 14.05
CA GLY A 27 -6.64 -7.86 12.86
C GLY A 27 -5.33 -8.51 13.28
N GLU A 28 -5.02 -9.67 12.70
CA GLU A 28 -3.73 -10.32 12.93
C GLU A 28 -2.61 -9.30 12.72
N SER A 29 -1.68 -9.20 13.66
CA SER A 29 -0.58 -8.26 13.52
C SER A 29 0.32 -8.69 12.35
N ILE A 30 1.05 -7.74 11.75
CA ILE A 30 2.03 -8.06 10.68
C ILE A 30 3.01 -9.16 11.16
N LYS A 31 3.36 -9.18 12.45
CA LYS A 31 4.24 -10.21 13.01
C LYS A 31 3.59 -11.59 13.04
N ASP A 32 2.29 -11.68 13.25
CA ASP A 32 1.55 -12.94 13.26
C ASP A 32 1.38 -13.49 11.84
N LEU A 33 1.12 -12.60 10.88
CA LEU A 33 1.00 -12.94 9.46
C LEU A 33 2.35 -13.34 8.84
N PHE A 34 3.42 -12.67 9.26
CA PHE A 34 4.77 -12.80 8.71
C PHE A 34 5.79 -12.99 9.85
N PRO A 35 5.91 -14.23 10.38
CA PRO A 35 6.70 -14.51 11.57
C PRO A 35 8.21 -14.42 11.34
N GLU A 36 8.67 -14.81 10.15
CA GLU A 36 10.09 -14.79 9.81
C GLU A 36 10.52 -13.39 9.39
N SER A 37 11.82 -13.07 9.56
CA SER A 37 12.33 -11.76 9.19
C SER A 37 13.80 -11.74 8.76
N ILE A 38 14.12 -10.83 7.85
CA ILE A 38 15.47 -10.43 7.45
C ILE A 38 15.60 -8.93 7.76
N ALA A 39 16.57 -8.55 8.57
CA ALA A 39 16.91 -7.15 8.83
C ALA A 39 18.02 -6.69 7.88
N PHE A 40 17.91 -5.46 7.39
CA PHE A 40 18.91 -4.86 6.52
C PHE A 40 18.97 -3.34 6.70
N THR A 41 20.07 -2.72 6.28
CA THR A 41 20.26 -1.27 6.40
C THR A 41 20.39 -0.64 5.01
N VAL A 42 19.72 0.49 4.82
CA VAL A 42 19.90 1.35 3.66
C VAL A 42 20.63 2.61 4.10
N GLU A 43 21.67 2.97 3.38
CA GLU A 43 22.51 4.14 3.65
C GLU A 43 22.37 5.15 2.51
N ASN A 44 22.25 6.44 2.86
CA ASN A 44 22.51 7.53 1.94
C ASN A 44 23.94 8.05 2.16
N PRO A 45 24.91 7.70 1.30
CA PRO A 45 26.31 8.08 1.49
C PRO A 45 26.59 9.55 1.09
N LEU A 46 25.57 10.28 0.66
CA LEU A 46 25.69 11.67 0.24
C LEU A 46 25.32 12.59 1.40
N ASN A 47 26.08 13.68 1.53
CA ASN A 47 25.72 14.81 2.39
C ASN A 47 24.63 15.69 1.73
N LEU A 48 23.57 15.05 1.22
CA LEU A 48 22.38 15.67 0.65
C LEU A 48 21.18 14.76 0.90
N GLN A 49 20.04 15.35 1.26
CA GLN A 49 18.78 14.62 1.44
C GLN A 49 18.32 13.99 0.11
N ARG A 50 17.82 12.75 0.19
CA ARG A 50 17.17 12.04 -0.90
C ARG A 50 15.72 11.75 -0.54
N SER A 51 14.81 12.46 -1.18
CA SER A 51 13.38 12.14 -1.15
C SER A 51 13.07 11.04 -2.16
N ASP A 52 12.14 10.14 -1.81
CA ASP A 52 11.70 9.03 -2.66
C ASP A 52 12.86 8.20 -3.23
N ALA A 53 13.88 7.91 -2.41
CA ALA A 53 15.01 7.10 -2.82
C ALA A 53 14.52 5.70 -3.20
N TRP A 54 14.80 5.31 -4.44
CA TRP A 54 14.50 3.98 -4.96
C TRP A 54 15.44 2.94 -4.35
N VAL A 55 14.87 1.89 -3.76
CA VAL A 55 15.61 0.75 -3.21
C VAL A 55 15.15 -0.52 -3.88
N GLU A 56 16.13 -1.37 -4.20
CA GLU A 56 15.95 -2.65 -4.87
C GLU A 56 16.57 -3.76 -4.02
N LEU A 57 15.82 -4.84 -3.81
CA LEU A 57 16.29 -6.07 -3.17
C LEU A 57 16.14 -7.23 -4.15
N ASN A 58 17.22 -8.00 -4.33
CA ASN A 58 17.21 -9.18 -5.18
C ASN A 58 16.65 -10.39 -4.39
N VAL A 59 15.62 -11.05 -4.92
CA VAL A 59 15.01 -12.21 -4.26
C VAL A 59 15.98 -13.39 -4.11
N ASN A 60 16.93 -13.56 -5.04
CA ASN A 60 17.92 -14.63 -4.95
C ASN A 60 18.90 -14.39 -3.80
N GLU A 61 19.38 -13.15 -3.62
CA GLU A 61 20.24 -12.78 -2.49
C GLU A 61 19.51 -12.97 -1.15
N LEU A 62 18.21 -12.63 -1.09
CA LEU A 62 17.39 -12.89 0.09
C LEU A 62 17.26 -14.39 0.39
N LYS A 63 17.19 -15.24 -0.65
CA LYS A 63 17.18 -16.71 -0.49
C LYS A 63 18.54 -17.29 -0.10
N GLU A 64 19.65 -16.65 -0.49
CA GLU A 64 20.98 -17.01 -0.01
C GLU A 64 21.14 -16.69 1.48
N ILE A 65 20.58 -15.56 1.94
CA ILE A 65 20.54 -15.19 3.36
C ILE A 65 19.61 -16.12 4.15
N ASN A 66 18.42 -16.40 3.62
CA ASN A 66 17.45 -17.31 4.22
C ASN A 66 16.74 -18.13 3.15
N SER A 67 17.10 -19.41 3.03
CA SER A 67 16.58 -20.32 2.01
C SER A 67 15.07 -20.56 2.10
N SER A 68 14.45 -20.21 3.21
CA SER A 68 12.99 -20.29 3.41
C SER A 68 12.25 -19.05 2.94
N PHE A 69 12.96 -18.03 2.42
CA PHE A 69 12.36 -16.81 1.94
C PHE A 69 11.35 -17.07 0.82
N ASN A 70 10.14 -16.55 1.02
CA ASN A 70 9.01 -16.69 0.13
C ASN A 70 8.55 -15.32 -0.38
N SER A 71 8.79 -15.04 -1.65
CA SER A 71 8.44 -13.78 -2.31
C SER A 71 6.92 -13.60 -2.52
N MET A 72 6.10 -14.62 -2.28
CA MET A 72 4.64 -14.54 -2.42
C MET A 72 3.92 -14.15 -1.12
N ALA A 73 4.64 -14.03 0.00
CA ALA A 73 4.08 -13.63 1.28
C ALA A 73 5.12 -12.87 2.10
N PHE A 74 5.26 -11.57 1.83
CA PHE A 74 6.15 -10.69 2.55
C PHE A 74 5.52 -9.33 2.88
N ALA A 75 6.08 -8.66 3.88
CA ALA A 75 5.79 -7.28 4.23
C ALA A 75 7.09 -6.58 4.63
N LEU A 76 7.31 -5.38 4.08
CA LEU A 76 8.46 -4.55 4.46
C LEU A 76 8.05 -3.60 5.59
N THR A 77 8.87 -3.47 6.62
CA THR A 77 8.59 -2.59 7.76
C THR A 77 9.77 -1.71 8.12
N ARG A 78 9.48 -0.48 8.58
CA ARG A 78 10.41 0.46 9.21
C ARG A 78 9.76 0.91 10.52
N ASN A 79 10.45 0.74 11.65
CA ASN A 79 9.92 1.10 12.98
C ASN A 79 8.50 0.53 13.26
N ASN A 80 8.26 -0.73 12.89
CA ASN A 80 6.95 -1.41 12.94
C ASN A 80 5.83 -0.81 12.06
N THR A 81 6.12 0.19 11.24
CA THR A 81 5.21 0.70 10.22
C THR A 81 5.48 0.00 8.90
N GLU A 82 4.44 -0.48 8.24
CA GLU A 82 4.56 -1.12 6.93
C GLU A 82 4.91 -0.09 5.84
N ILE A 83 5.82 -0.48 4.97
CA ILE A 83 6.25 0.29 3.81
C ILE A 83 5.71 -0.41 2.56
N ALA A 84 5.08 0.37 1.69
CA ALA A 84 4.61 -0.13 0.40
C ALA A 84 5.80 -0.64 -0.42
N SER A 85 5.69 -1.86 -0.90
CA SER A 85 6.74 -2.57 -1.63
C SER A 85 6.13 -3.45 -2.70
N GLN A 86 6.82 -3.65 -3.80
CA GLN A 86 6.30 -4.42 -4.93
C GLN A 86 7.31 -5.46 -5.40
N LEU A 87 6.85 -6.69 -5.61
CA LEU A 87 7.57 -7.70 -6.36
C LEU A 87 7.37 -7.45 -7.85
N THR A 88 8.46 -7.38 -8.62
CA THR A 88 8.45 -7.23 -10.07
C THR A 88 8.71 -8.55 -10.78
N ALA A 89 8.40 -8.60 -12.07
CA ALA A 89 8.52 -9.81 -12.90
C ALA A 89 9.97 -10.33 -13.03
N ASP A 90 10.96 -9.49 -12.77
CA ASP A 90 12.39 -9.83 -12.75
C ASP A 90 12.88 -10.31 -11.37
N ASN A 91 11.98 -10.73 -10.48
CA ASN A 91 12.28 -11.25 -9.13
C ASN A 91 13.03 -10.26 -8.25
N LYS A 92 12.57 -9.01 -8.26
CA LYS A 92 13.09 -7.96 -7.39
C LYS A 92 11.99 -7.35 -6.57
N ILE A 93 12.34 -6.91 -5.37
CA ILE A 93 11.44 -6.16 -4.50
C ILE A 93 11.87 -4.70 -4.54
N HIS A 94 10.95 -3.83 -4.94
CA HIS A 94 11.16 -2.39 -5.01
C HIS A 94 10.34 -1.66 -3.95
N PHE A 95 10.93 -0.61 -3.40
CA PHE A 95 10.23 0.35 -2.55
C PHE A 95 10.91 1.71 -2.62
N VAL A 96 10.22 2.73 -2.12
CA VAL A 96 10.76 4.09 -2.02
C VAL A 96 10.81 4.52 -0.56
N THR A 97 11.83 5.29 -0.19
CA THR A 97 11.97 5.82 1.17
C THR A 97 12.72 7.15 1.18
N ASP A 98 12.42 8.00 2.15
CA ASP A 98 13.16 9.23 2.37
C ASP A 98 14.37 8.96 3.27
N LEU A 99 15.52 9.50 2.86
CA LEU A 99 16.79 9.43 3.56
C LEU A 99 17.39 10.83 3.69
N LYS A 100 17.75 11.24 4.90
CA LYS A 100 18.51 12.45 5.17
C LYS A 100 19.96 12.31 4.67
N ALA A 101 20.68 13.43 4.65
CA ALA A 101 22.12 13.44 4.42
C ALA A 101 22.82 12.48 5.40
N ASP A 102 23.70 11.62 4.88
CA ASP A 102 24.51 10.65 5.63
C ASP A 102 23.69 9.69 6.54
N GLU A 103 22.40 9.51 6.27
CA GLU A 103 21.51 8.69 7.10
C GLU A 103 21.68 7.19 6.83
N LYS A 104 21.67 6.40 7.91
CA LYS A 104 21.52 4.95 7.89
C LYS A 104 20.19 4.57 8.51
N VAL A 105 19.39 3.81 7.78
CA VAL A 105 18.05 3.40 8.22
C VAL A 105 17.93 1.89 8.16
N GLU A 106 17.49 1.30 9.27
CA GLU A 106 17.18 -0.12 9.34
C GLU A 106 15.75 -0.40 8.84
N PHE A 107 15.63 -1.46 8.06
CA PHE A 107 14.38 -2.03 7.58
C PHE A 107 14.31 -3.51 7.98
N THR A 108 13.08 -4.00 8.13
CA THR A 108 12.81 -5.42 8.37
C THR A 108 11.87 -5.94 7.30
N LEU A 109 12.37 -6.88 6.49
CA LEU A 109 11.57 -7.67 5.56
C LEU A 109 11.01 -8.86 6.32
N ARG A 110 9.70 -8.91 6.52
CA ARG A 110 9.01 -10.02 7.16
C ARG A 110 8.39 -10.94 6.11
N PHE A 111 8.34 -12.24 6.36
CA PHE A 111 7.73 -13.18 5.42
C PHE A 111 7.10 -14.41 6.09
N ALA A 112 6.28 -15.15 5.34
CA ALA A 112 5.69 -16.42 5.74
C ALA A 112 6.15 -17.54 4.79
N VAL A 113 6.71 -18.62 5.36
CA VAL A 113 7.42 -19.66 4.59
C VAL A 113 6.53 -20.41 3.58
N LYS A 114 5.25 -20.67 3.91
CA LYS A 114 4.37 -21.57 3.13
C LYS A 114 3.02 -20.97 2.74
N ARG A 115 2.88 -19.64 2.79
CA ARG A 115 1.62 -18.94 2.50
C ARG A 115 1.75 -18.09 1.24
N GLU A 116 0.64 -17.76 0.63
CA GLU A 116 0.55 -16.66 -0.34
C GLU A 116 -0.32 -15.59 0.29
N ILE A 117 0.26 -14.42 0.51
CA ILE A 117 -0.41 -13.30 1.17
C ILE A 117 -0.13 -12.07 0.31
N PRO A 118 -1.03 -11.74 -0.64
CA PRO A 118 -0.85 -10.57 -1.49
C PRO A 118 -0.94 -9.28 -0.66
N ARG A 119 -0.21 -8.25 -1.11
CA ARG A 119 -0.25 -6.91 -0.54
C ARG A 119 -0.70 -5.92 -1.61
N ASP A 120 -1.85 -5.31 -1.38
CA ASP A 120 -2.34 -4.21 -2.19
C ASP A 120 -2.09 -2.90 -1.47
N TYR A 121 -1.39 -1.98 -2.16
CA TYR A 121 -1.11 -0.65 -1.65
C TYR A 121 -1.84 0.39 -2.51
N PRO A 122 -2.28 1.51 -1.92
CA PRO A 122 -2.79 2.63 -2.70
C PRO A 122 -1.76 3.10 -3.74
N ALA A 123 -2.21 3.32 -4.97
CA ALA A 123 -1.37 3.85 -6.03
C ALA A 123 -0.87 5.26 -5.66
N ARG A 124 0.45 5.47 -5.75
CA ARG A 124 1.11 6.76 -5.47
C ARG A 124 1.54 7.50 -6.74
N SER A 125 1.71 6.77 -7.84
CA SER A 125 2.00 7.37 -9.14
C SER A 125 0.70 7.84 -9.80
N GLN A 126 0.75 9.03 -10.39
CA GLN A 126 -0.26 9.49 -11.34
C GLN A 126 0.40 9.67 -12.68
N ALA A 127 -0.05 8.90 -13.66
CA ALA A 127 0.31 9.08 -15.05
C ALA A 127 -1.01 9.22 -15.83
N GLU A 128 -1.26 10.42 -16.33
CA GLU A 128 -2.38 10.68 -17.23
C GLU A 128 -1.84 10.74 -18.66
N LEU A 129 -2.55 10.10 -19.58
CA LEU A 129 -2.30 10.26 -21.00
C LEU A 129 -3.26 11.34 -21.51
N SER A 130 -2.73 12.37 -22.17
CA SER A 130 -3.56 13.45 -22.73
C SER A 130 -3.27 13.63 -24.21
N GLN A 131 -4.32 13.73 -25.02
CA GLN A 131 -4.22 14.00 -26.45
C GLN A 131 -4.81 15.39 -26.75
N LYS A 132 -4.17 16.13 -27.65
CA LYS A 132 -4.63 17.46 -28.07
C LYS A 132 -5.69 17.34 -29.16
N PHE A 133 -6.89 17.87 -28.92
CA PHE A 133 -8.02 17.85 -29.86
C PHE A 133 -8.35 19.24 -30.41
N GLY A 134 -8.84 19.31 -31.65
CA GLY A 134 -9.35 20.55 -32.25
C GLY A 134 -8.28 21.58 -32.64
N GLY A 135 -7.00 21.20 -32.65
CA GLY A 135 -5.92 22.04 -33.17
C GLY A 135 -5.83 21.98 -34.70
N ALA A 136 -5.38 23.06 -35.32
CA ALA A 136 -5.13 23.12 -36.76
C ALA A 136 -3.64 23.07 -37.05
N PHE A 137 -3.23 22.31 -38.07
CA PHE A 137 -1.86 22.31 -38.53
C PHE A 137 -1.63 23.51 -39.47
N LYS A 138 -0.77 24.45 -39.05
CA LYS A 138 -0.37 25.63 -39.83
C LYS A 138 1.12 25.86 -39.68
N ASP A 139 1.81 26.19 -40.78
CA ASP A 139 3.25 26.51 -40.77
C ASP A 139 4.12 25.47 -40.04
N LYS A 140 3.83 24.18 -40.27
CA LYS A 140 4.48 23.02 -39.63
C LYS A 140 4.29 22.92 -38.10
N LYS A 141 3.28 23.59 -37.54
CA LYS A 141 2.94 23.57 -36.11
C LYS A 141 1.44 23.31 -35.89
N TYR A 142 1.09 22.57 -34.84
CA TYR A 142 -0.31 22.45 -34.40
C TYR A 142 -0.68 23.63 -33.50
N VAL A 143 -1.53 24.52 -34.02
CA VAL A 143 -1.99 25.76 -33.38
C VAL A 143 -3.43 25.59 -32.89
N GLY A 144 -3.72 26.08 -31.67
CA GLY A 144 -5.04 25.92 -31.03
C GLY A 144 -5.29 24.51 -30.49
N GLY A 145 -6.52 24.25 -30.08
CA GLY A 145 -6.98 22.97 -29.49
C GLY A 145 -6.75 22.85 -27.99
N GLU A 146 -7.36 21.82 -27.39
CA GLU A 146 -7.32 21.53 -25.96
C GLU A 146 -6.77 20.14 -25.69
N PHE A 147 -5.97 20.00 -24.64
CA PHE A 147 -5.57 18.69 -24.14
C PHE A 147 -6.75 18.06 -23.40
N LYS A 148 -7.08 16.83 -23.78
CA LYS A 148 -8.08 16.01 -23.10
C LYS A 148 -7.42 14.72 -22.65
N ASN A 149 -7.73 14.30 -21.43
CA ASN A 149 -7.26 13.03 -20.92
C ASN A 149 -7.91 11.89 -21.71
N VAL A 150 -7.09 10.95 -22.16
CA VAL A 150 -7.48 9.77 -22.92
C VAL A 150 -6.86 8.55 -22.27
N THR A 151 -7.51 7.41 -22.32
CA THR A 151 -7.00 6.15 -21.73
C THR A 151 -6.17 5.34 -22.72
N SER A 152 -6.28 5.63 -24.01
CA SER A 152 -5.50 4.99 -25.08
C SER A 152 -5.46 5.89 -26.32
N VAL A 153 -4.43 5.71 -27.14
CA VAL A 153 -4.31 6.33 -28.46
C VAL A 153 -4.14 5.20 -29.47
N ARG A 154 -5.01 5.16 -30.49
CA ARG A 154 -4.88 4.24 -31.62
C ARG A 154 -4.38 5.02 -32.84
N VAL A 155 -3.26 4.60 -33.40
CA VAL A 155 -2.76 5.17 -34.66
C VAL A 155 -3.75 4.80 -35.78
N PRO A 156 -4.23 5.77 -36.59
CA PRO A 156 -5.09 5.48 -37.72
C PRO A 156 -4.41 4.50 -38.68
N ALA A 157 -5.18 3.56 -39.24
CA ALA A 157 -4.66 2.47 -40.07
C ALA A 157 -3.92 2.95 -41.33
N GLU A 158 -4.22 4.16 -41.79
CA GLU A 158 -3.66 4.82 -42.99
C GLU A 158 -2.18 5.24 -42.81
N HIS A 159 -1.63 5.14 -41.60
CA HIS A 159 -0.25 5.50 -41.27
C HIS A 159 0.62 4.31 -40.80
N THR A 160 0.16 3.08 -41.04
CA THR A 160 0.89 1.83 -40.74
C THR A 160 1.28 1.08 -42.00
#